data_AF-U1QE86-F1
#
_entry.id   AF-U1QE86-F1
#
_cell.length_a   1.000
_cell.length_b   1.000
_cell.length_c   1.000
_cell.angle_alpha   90.00
_cell.angle_beta   90.00
_cell.angle_gamma   90.00
#
_symmetry.space_group_name_H-M   'P 1'
#
loop_
_entity.id
_entity.type
_entity.pdbx_description
1 polymer ?
#
loop_
_entity_poly.entity_id
_entity_poly.type
_entity_poly.pdbx_seq_one_letter_code
_entity_poly.pdbx_strand_id
1 'polypeptide(L)'
;MIDYSRERMQNSISDLPDGTYRASDVLEGDGVTDADIEIQAAVTIDGATITVDFAGTAGQVAGNCNAPLSVATSAVYFVIRCITDPEIPPNHGCYEPVTVDAPAGSLLNPEPPAAVVGGNVETSQRVTDVVFLALAEAAPDRVPAQGQGTMNNLIIGGRGGDFAYYETIGGGFGGRASADGMDGVQVGMTNTLNTPVEALEAEYPLRVERYALRSGSGGDGTHRGGLGLERRLRVQQDATVSLLTERRRHAPQGVDGGEPGATGENLLQLPGEDEASVAAKTTVDVPADTVVTVRTPGGGGHGDPTERDPEDQQRDRTDGKVNGSNTE
;
A
#
# COMPACT_ATOMS: atom_id res chain seq x y z
N MET A 1 -24.48 -15.86 -16.94
CA MET A 1 -23.24 -15.73 -16.14
C MET A 1 -22.97 -14.27 -15.79
N ILE A 2 -22.98 -13.35 -16.76
CA ILE A 2 -22.91 -11.89 -16.49
C ILE A 2 -24.09 -11.42 -15.63
N ASP A 3 -25.34 -11.73 -16.01
CA ASP A 3 -26.52 -11.32 -15.23
C ASP A 3 -26.53 -11.89 -13.81
N TYR A 4 -26.03 -13.13 -13.65
CA TYR A 4 -25.89 -13.77 -12.34
C TYR A 4 -24.88 -13.05 -11.44
N SER A 5 -23.72 -12.66 -11.99
CA SER A 5 -22.75 -11.85 -11.24
C SER A 5 -23.33 -10.48 -10.87
N ARG A 6 -24.12 -9.87 -11.77
CA ARG A 6 -24.79 -8.59 -11.50
C ARG A 6 -25.78 -8.70 -10.35
N GLU A 7 -26.69 -9.66 -10.41
CA GLU A 7 -27.70 -9.88 -9.37
C GLU A 7 -27.04 -10.14 -8.01
N ARG A 8 -26.00 -10.98 -7.97
CA ARG A 8 -25.29 -11.24 -6.72
C ARG A 8 -24.57 -10.02 -6.16
N MET A 9 -23.92 -9.23 -7.02
CA MET A 9 -23.29 -7.99 -6.58
C MET A 9 -24.33 -7.00 -6.04
N GLN A 10 -25.43 -6.80 -6.76
CA GLN A 10 -26.54 -5.94 -6.34
C GLN A 10 -27.13 -6.34 -4.99
N ASN A 11 -27.27 -7.65 -4.75
CA ASN A 11 -27.71 -8.17 -3.45
C ASN A 11 -26.68 -7.87 -2.35
N SER A 12 -25.38 -8.11 -2.60
CA SER A 12 -24.33 -7.79 -1.63
C SER A 12 -24.20 -6.30 -1.33
N ILE A 13 -24.48 -5.42 -2.30
CA ILE A 13 -24.50 -3.97 -2.11
C ILE A 13 -25.72 -3.58 -1.26
N SER A 14 -26.90 -4.15 -1.55
CA SER A 14 -28.14 -3.88 -0.79
C SER A 14 -28.08 -4.25 0.69
N ASP A 15 -27.13 -5.11 1.07
CA ASP A 15 -26.87 -5.46 2.48
C ASP A 15 -26.08 -4.38 3.24
N LEU A 16 -25.49 -3.42 2.52
CA LEU A 16 -24.80 -2.28 3.10
C LEU A 16 -25.80 -1.14 3.38
N PRO A 17 -25.58 -0.33 4.43
CA PRO A 17 -26.45 0.81 4.70
C PRO A 17 -26.35 1.87 3.60
N ASP A 18 -27.51 2.34 3.14
CA ASP A 18 -27.61 3.50 2.25
C ASP A 18 -27.03 4.75 2.91
N GLY A 19 -26.30 5.56 2.14
CA GLY A 19 -25.68 6.77 2.65
C GLY A 19 -24.56 7.27 1.76
N THR A 20 -24.04 8.45 2.10
CA THR A 20 -22.83 9.01 1.49
C THR A 20 -21.74 9.10 2.54
N TYR A 21 -20.68 8.35 2.32
CA TYR A 21 -19.52 8.27 3.21
C TYR A 21 -18.32 8.95 2.58
N ARG A 22 -17.51 9.64 3.37
CA ARG A 22 -16.43 10.50 2.88
C ARG A 22 -15.15 10.22 3.61
N ALA A 23 -14.06 10.17 2.87
CA ALA A 23 -12.72 10.04 3.42
C ALA A 23 -11.72 10.78 2.54
N SER A 24 -10.56 11.07 3.12
CA SER A 24 -9.43 11.67 2.44
C SER A 24 -8.12 11.10 2.98
N ASP A 25 -7.12 11.04 2.13
CA ASP A 25 -5.74 10.70 2.50
C ASP A 25 -4.79 11.39 1.50
N VAL A 26 -3.48 11.29 1.71
CA VAL A 26 -2.47 12.02 0.94
C VAL A 26 -1.40 11.12 0.36
N LEU A 27 -0.88 11.49 -0.82
CA LEU A 27 0.41 11.00 -1.32
C LEU A 27 1.54 11.91 -0.85
N GLU A 28 2.71 11.33 -0.60
CA GLU A 28 3.89 12.06 -0.12
C GLU A 28 4.74 12.57 -1.29
N GLY A 29 4.35 13.70 -1.88
CA GLY A 29 5.06 14.29 -3.03
C GLY A 29 4.87 13.51 -4.33
N ASP A 30 5.23 14.13 -5.45
CA ASP A 30 5.13 13.55 -6.80
C ASP A 30 6.51 13.15 -7.39
N GLY A 31 7.59 13.32 -6.61
CA GLY A 31 8.96 13.13 -7.06
C GLY A 31 9.58 14.38 -7.72
N VAL A 32 8.81 15.45 -7.88
CA VAL A 32 9.29 16.79 -8.27
C VAL A 32 9.20 17.75 -7.08
N THR A 33 8.16 17.59 -6.28
CA THR A 33 7.89 18.33 -5.04
C THR A 33 7.61 17.37 -3.89
N ASP A 34 7.91 17.80 -2.66
CA ASP A 34 7.65 17.05 -1.43
C ASP A 34 6.31 17.42 -0.77
N ALA A 35 5.47 18.20 -1.45
CA ALA A 35 4.16 18.62 -0.93
C ALA A 35 3.19 17.43 -0.90
N ASP A 36 2.35 17.36 0.14
CA ASP A 36 1.30 16.36 0.19
C ASP A 36 0.24 16.61 -0.89
N ILE A 37 -0.18 15.54 -1.55
CA ILE A 37 -1.15 15.58 -2.66
C ILE A 37 -2.41 14.88 -2.18
N GLU A 38 -3.48 15.64 -2.06
CA GLU A 38 -4.73 15.17 -1.47
C GLU A 38 -5.56 14.31 -2.44
N ILE A 39 -6.10 13.20 -1.92
CA ILE A 39 -7.09 12.34 -2.57
C ILE A 39 -8.32 12.29 -1.67
N GLN A 40 -9.48 12.65 -2.23
CA GLN A 40 -10.75 12.62 -1.51
C GLN A 40 -11.74 11.74 -2.26
N ALA A 41 -12.45 10.87 -1.54
CA ALA A 41 -13.54 10.07 -2.10
C ALA A 41 -14.85 10.33 -1.37
N ALA A 42 -15.93 10.36 -2.13
CA ALA A 42 -17.29 10.27 -1.64
C ALA A 42 -17.93 9.00 -2.20
N VAL A 43 -18.23 8.04 -1.32
CA VAL A 43 -18.86 6.77 -1.68
C VAL A 43 -20.34 6.86 -1.31
N THR A 44 -21.21 6.83 -2.31
CA THR A 44 -22.67 6.84 -2.13
C THR A 44 -23.22 5.45 -2.42
N ILE A 45 -23.87 4.85 -1.42
CA ILE A 45 -24.64 3.61 -1.54
C ILE A 45 -26.12 4.01 -1.64
N ASP A 46 -26.79 3.57 -2.72
CA ASP A 46 -28.22 3.77 -2.95
C ASP A 46 -28.83 2.46 -3.47
N GLY A 47 -29.44 1.72 -2.55
CA GLY A 47 -30.00 0.40 -2.75
C GLY A 47 -28.96 -0.58 -3.29
N ALA A 48 -29.09 -0.92 -4.58
CA ALA A 48 -28.26 -1.92 -5.23
C ALA A 48 -27.06 -1.33 -6.00
N THR A 49 -26.76 -0.05 -5.82
CA THR A 49 -25.73 0.66 -6.60
C THR A 49 -24.75 1.42 -5.70
N ILE A 50 -23.52 1.57 -6.20
CA ILE A 50 -22.46 2.36 -5.56
C ILE A 50 -21.95 3.39 -6.56
N THR A 51 -21.83 4.64 -6.11
CA THR A 51 -21.14 5.71 -6.85
C THR A 51 -19.95 6.20 -6.03
N VAL A 52 -18.76 6.22 -6.64
CA VAL A 52 -17.54 6.77 -6.03
C VAL A 52 -17.13 8.01 -6.80
N ASP A 53 -17.22 9.17 -6.13
CA ASP A 53 -16.87 10.48 -6.70
C ASP A 53 -15.58 11.01 -6.06
N PHE A 54 -14.60 11.31 -6.92
CA PHE A 54 -13.30 11.87 -6.56
C PHE A 54 -13.18 13.38 -6.80
N ALA A 55 -14.29 14.13 -6.88
CA ALA A 55 -14.31 15.56 -7.19
C ALA A 55 -13.40 16.44 -6.31
N GLY A 56 -13.16 16.06 -5.06
CA GLY A 56 -12.30 16.78 -4.12
C GLY A 56 -10.80 16.46 -4.25
N THR A 57 -10.41 15.53 -5.13
CA THR A 57 -9.02 15.14 -5.33
C THR A 57 -8.22 16.24 -6.04
N ALA A 58 -6.94 16.35 -5.69
CA ALA A 58 -6.02 17.32 -6.27
C ALA A 58 -5.97 17.28 -7.81
N GLY A 59 -5.55 18.41 -8.40
CA GLY A 59 -5.23 18.50 -9.83
C GLY A 59 -4.09 17.56 -10.23
N GLN A 60 -3.97 17.27 -11.53
CA GLN A 60 -2.83 16.53 -12.04
C GLN A 60 -1.50 17.22 -11.70
N VAL A 61 -0.49 16.42 -11.42
CA VAL A 61 0.83 16.87 -10.92
C VAL A 61 1.91 16.74 -11.99
N ALA A 62 3.03 17.43 -11.79
CA ALA A 62 4.14 17.44 -12.74
C ALA A 62 4.92 16.12 -12.73
N GLY A 63 5.03 15.50 -11.55
CA GLY A 63 5.64 14.19 -11.36
C GLY A 63 4.79 13.05 -11.90
N ASN A 64 5.19 11.82 -11.58
CA ASN A 64 4.64 10.61 -12.23
C ASN A 64 3.49 9.94 -11.47
N CYS A 65 2.99 10.56 -10.39
CA CYS A 65 1.90 10.01 -9.55
C CYS A 65 0.50 10.15 -10.16
N ASN A 66 0.36 10.72 -11.36
CA ASN A 66 -0.96 10.79 -11.99
C ASN A 66 -1.47 9.38 -12.33
N ALA A 67 -2.75 9.09 -12.06
CA ALA A 67 -3.38 7.81 -12.35
C ALA A 67 -4.51 8.02 -13.36
N PRO A 68 -4.49 7.35 -14.54
CA PRO A 68 -5.62 7.32 -15.43
C PRO A 68 -6.88 6.85 -14.71
N LEU A 69 -8.07 7.33 -15.13
CA LEU A 69 -9.34 6.96 -14.50
C LEU A 69 -9.51 5.45 -14.40
N SER A 70 -9.07 4.68 -15.39
CA SER A 70 -9.12 3.22 -15.36
C SER A 70 -8.35 2.59 -14.19
N VAL A 71 -7.26 3.20 -13.73
CA VAL A 71 -6.50 2.75 -12.56
C VAL A 71 -7.28 3.01 -11.29
N ALA A 72 -7.86 4.22 -11.13
CA ALA A 72 -8.72 4.54 -9.99
C ALA A 72 -9.96 3.63 -9.96
N THR A 73 -10.61 3.40 -11.11
CA THR A 73 -11.73 2.47 -11.25
C THR A 73 -11.35 1.05 -10.83
N SER A 74 -10.16 0.57 -11.22
CA SER A 74 -9.68 -0.76 -10.81
C SER A 74 -9.48 -0.86 -9.30
N ALA A 75 -8.96 0.18 -8.65
CA ALA A 75 -8.80 0.23 -7.20
C ALA A 75 -10.15 0.22 -6.48
N VAL A 76 -11.14 0.99 -6.97
CA VAL A 76 -12.51 0.93 -6.45
C VAL A 76 -13.10 -0.47 -6.58
N TYR A 77 -12.99 -1.09 -7.75
CA TYR A 77 -13.49 -2.44 -7.97
C TYR A 77 -12.85 -3.46 -7.04
N PHE A 78 -11.54 -3.33 -6.78
CA PHE A 78 -10.86 -4.16 -5.78
C PHE A 78 -11.51 -4.01 -4.40
N VAL A 79 -11.70 -2.78 -3.91
CA VAL A 79 -12.31 -2.53 -2.59
C VAL A 79 -13.72 -3.11 -2.51
N ILE A 80 -14.57 -2.86 -3.51
CA ILE A 80 -15.93 -3.39 -3.51
C ILE A 80 -15.91 -4.93 -3.48
N ARG A 81 -15.00 -5.58 -4.22
CA ARG A 81 -14.84 -7.03 -4.18
C ARG A 81 -14.38 -7.56 -2.81
N CYS A 82 -13.59 -6.78 -2.07
CA CYS A 82 -13.13 -7.17 -0.73
C CYS A 82 -14.25 -7.13 0.31
N ILE A 83 -15.20 -6.19 0.20
CA ILE A 83 -16.29 -6.02 1.17
C ILE A 83 -17.60 -6.69 0.76
N THR A 84 -17.66 -7.24 -0.45
CA THR A 84 -18.79 -8.02 -0.97
C THR A 84 -18.42 -9.50 -1.06
N ASP A 85 -19.37 -10.32 -1.51
CA ASP A 85 -19.20 -11.75 -1.52
C ASP A 85 -18.04 -12.21 -2.44
N PRO A 86 -17.00 -12.88 -1.89
CA PRO A 86 -15.82 -13.26 -2.64
C PRO A 86 -16.10 -14.29 -3.73
N GLU A 87 -17.20 -15.04 -3.67
CA GLU A 87 -17.55 -16.08 -4.65
C GLU A 87 -18.19 -15.54 -5.93
N ILE A 88 -18.50 -14.23 -6.01
CA ILE A 88 -19.06 -13.63 -7.23
C ILE A 88 -18.02 -13.71 -8.36
N PRO A 89 -18.37 -14.28 -9.53
CA PRO A 89 -17.44 -14.35 -10.66
C PRO A 89 -17.02 -12.94 -11.13
N PRO A 90 -15.70 -12.68 -11.29
CA PRO A 90 -15.19 -11.36 -11.66
C PRO A 90 -15.37 -11.13 -13.18
N ASN A 91 -16.54 -10.62 -13.55
CA ASN A 91 -16.87 -10.23 -14.92
C ASN A 91 -17.61 -8.89 -14.93
N HIS A 92 -17.90 -8.35 -16.12
CA HIS A 92 -18.57 -7.05 -16.28
C HIS A 92 -19.82 -6.86 -15.42
N GLY A 93 -20.66 -7.90 -15.23
CA GLY A 93 -21.88 -7.78 -14.44
C GLY A 93 -21.60 -7.45 -12.97
N CYS A 94 -20.45 -7.89 -12.45
CA CYS A 94 -19.98 -7.59 -11.10
C CYS A 94 -19.65 -6.10 -10.90
N TYR A 95 -19.34 -5.38 -11.97
CA TYR A 95 -18.88 -3.98 -11.91
C TYR A 95 -19.91 -2.98 -12.43
N GLU A 96 -20.90 -3.46 -13.19
CA GLU A 96 -22.00 -2.65 -13.71
C GLU A 96 -22.78 -1.83 -12.66
N PRO A 97 -23.01 -2.30 -11.41
CA PRO A 97 -23.66 -1.47 -10.39
C PRO A 97 -22.73 -0.45 -9.72
N VAL A 98 -21.47 -0.34 -10.15
CA VAL A 98 -20.45 0.55 -9.56
C VAL A 98 -20.08 1.64 -10.57
N THR A 99 -20.33 2.89 -10.21
CA THR A 99 -19.94 4.07 -10.99
C THR A 99 -18.73 4.74 -10.34
N VAL A 100 -17.75 5.18 -11.15
CA VAL A 100 -16.53 5.85 -10.67
C VAL A 100 -16.29 7.10 -11.49
N ASP A 101 -16.23 8.25 -10.82
CA ASP A 101 -16.09 9.56 -11.44
C ASP A 101 -14.90 10.33 -10.85
N ALA A 102 -14.14 11.00 -11.71
CA ALA A 102 -13.10 11.95 -11.32
C ALA A 102 -13.02 13.10 -12.34
N PRO A 103 -12.82 14.37 -11.92
CA PRO A 103 -12.74 15.51 -12.82
C PRO A 103 -11.61 15.35 -13.85
N ALA A 104 -11.86 15.69 -15.12
CA ALA A 104 -10.79 15.75 -16.12
C ALA A 104 -9.70 16.75 -15.70
N GLY A 105 -8.44 16.37 -15.88
CA GLY A 105 -7.28 17.15 -15.41
C GLY A 105 -6.98 16.99 -13.91
N SER A 106 -7.67 16.10 -13.20
CA SER A 106 -7.33 15.72 -11.82
C SER A 106 -6.22 14.67 -11.78
N LEU A 107 -5.66 14.43 -10.58
CA LEU A 107 -4.69 13.38 -10.33
C LEU A 107 -5.21 12.00 -10.78
N LEU A 108 -6.51 11.74 -10.67
CA LEU A 108 -7.16 10.46 -10.98
C LEU A 108 -7.84 10.43 -12.37
N ASN A 109 -7.72 11.50 -13.14
CA ASN A 109 -8.16 11.55 -14.54
C ASN A 109 -7.32 12.59 -15.31
N PRO A 110 -6.00 12.37 -15.42
CA PRO A 110 -5.07 13.32 -16.00
C PRO A 110 -5.19 13.42 -17.52
N GLU A 111 -4.85 14.58 -18.07
CA GLU A 111 -4.77 14.79 -19.50
C GLU A 111 -3.35 14.52 -20.04
N PRO A 112 -3.21 13.94 -21.25
CA PRO A 112 -1.91 13.84 -21.90
C PRO A 112 -1.24 15.22 -22.02
N PRO A 113 0.10 15.34 -21.82
CA PRO A 113 1.09 14.27 -21.72
C PRO A 113 1.54 13.94 -20.27
N ALA A 114 0.65 14.04 -19.27
CA ALA A 114 1.01 13.75 -17.87
C ALA A 114 1.66 12.36 -17.69
N ALA A 115 2.67 12.29 -16.83
CA ALA A 115 3.35 11.04 -16.51
C ALA A 115 2.54 10.21 -15.51
N VAL A 116 2.41 8.91 -15.77
CA VAL A 116 1.45 8.02 -15.06
C VAL A 116 2.05 6.77 -14.40
N VAL A 117 3.37 6.62 -14.42
CA VAL A 117 4.03 5.40 -13.90
C VAL A 117 3.71 5.17 -12.43
N GLY A 118 3.82 6.21 -11.60
CA GLY A 118 3.50 6.16 -10.18
C GLY A 118 2.01 6.03 -9.88
N GLY A 119 1.15 6.38 -10.84
CA GLY A 119 -0.29 6.22 -10.73
C GLY A 119 -0.72 4.78 -10.48
N ASN A 120 -0.13 3.83 -11.21
CA ASN A 120 -0.49 2.42 -11.10
C ASN A 120 0.01 1.74 -9.81
N VAL A 121 1.05 2.32 -9.18
CA VAL A 121 1.73 1.69 -8.06
C VAL A 121 1.45 2.36 -6.71
N GLU A 122 1.57 3.68 -6.61
CA GLU A 122 1.40 4.39 -5.33
C GLU A 122 0.02 5.02 -5.23
N THR A 123 -0.44 5.69 -6.28
CA THR A 123 -1.74 6.37 -6.28
C THR A 123 -2.91 5.39 -6.18
N SER A 124 -2.82 4.23 -6.85
CA SER A 124 -3.81 3.16 -6.75
C SER A 124 -3.93 2.60 -5.33
N GLN A 125 -2.81 2.47 -4.60
CA GLN A 125 -2.82 2.08 -3.19
C GLN A 125 -3.54 3.12 -2.35
N ARG A 126 -3.25 4.40 -2.57
CA ARG A 126 -3.90 5.48 -1.82
C ARG A 126 -5.40 5.58 -2.12
N VAL A 127 -5.82 5.38 -3.37
CA VAL A 127 -7.25 5.28 -3.74
C VAL A 127 -7.89 4.10 -3.00
N THR A 128 -7.23 2.95 -2.95
CA THR A 128 -7.71 1.78 -2.21
C THR A 128 -7.92 2.11 -0.72
N ASP A 129 -6.93 2.74 -0.08
CA ASP A 129 -7.00 3.13 1.33
C ASP A 129 -8.14 4.12 1.60
N VAL A 130 -8.32 5.15 0.76
CA VAL A 130 -9.37 6.16 0.92
C VAL A 130 -10.76 5.57 0.74
N VAL A 131 -10.94 4.65 -0.22
CA VAL A 131 -12.26 4.03 -0.47
C VAL A 131 -12.60 3.04 0.65
N PHE A 132 -11.64 2.27 1.17
CA PHE A 132 -11.84 1.47 2.37
C PHE A 132 -12.21 2.36 3.57
N LEU A 133 -11.48 3.45 3.78
CA LEU A 133 -11.75 4.38 4.89
C LEU A 133 -13.14 5.00 4.80
N ALA A 134 -13.59 5.39 3.60
CA ALA A 134 -14.96 5.88 3.40
C ALA A 134 -15.99 4.80 3.77
N LEU A 135 -15.73 3.54 3.42
CA LEU A 135 -16.66 2.44 3.70
C LEU A 135 -16.55 1.84 5.11
N ALA A 136 -15.64 2.33 5.95
CA ALA A 136 -15.39 1.79 7.29
C ALA A 136 -16.63 1.89 8.20
N GLU A 137 -17.43 2.96 8.09
CA GLU A 137 -18.69 3.09 8.83
C GLU A 137 -19.80 2.17 8.27
N ALA A 138 -19.84 1.98 6.96
CA ALA A 138 -20.86 1.17 6.30
C ALA A 138 -20.62 -0.33 6.45
N ALA A 139 -19.36 -0.75 6.57
CA ALA A 139 -18.96 -2.15 6.64
C ALA A 139 -17.82 -2.38 7.66
N PRO A 140 -18.00 -2.03 8.94
CA PRO A 140 -16.93 -2.04 9.93
C PRO A 140 -16.27 -3.42 10.10
N ASP A 141 -17.06 -4.50 10.04
CA ASP A 141 -16.55 -5.87 10.19
C ASP A 141 -15.83 -6.40 8.93
N ARG A 142 -15.87 -5.65 7.82
CA ARG A 142 -15.32 -6.07 6.51
C ARG A 142 -14.14 -5.22 6.07
N VAL A 143 -14.03 -3.98 6.55
CA VAL A 143 -12.95 -3.07 6.22
C VAL A 143 -11.72 -3.37 7.10
N PRO A 144 -10.56 -3.69 6.52
CA PRO A 144 -9.33 -3.84 7.30
C PRO A 144 -8.79 -2.47 7.73
N ALA A 145 -7.90 -2.48 8.72
CA ALA A 145 -6.99 -1.36 8.96
C ALA A 145 -6.14 -1.05 7.71
N GLN A 146 -5.53 0.12 7.65
CA GLN A 146 -4.64 0.43 6.53
C GLN A 146 -3.45 -0.54 6.54
N GLY A 147 -3.16 -1.13 5.37
CA GLY A 147 -1.93 -1.90 5.17
C GLY A 147 -0.74 -0.98 4.89
N GLN A 148 0.36 -1.55 4.41
CA GLN A 148 1.57 -0.77 4.12
C GLN A 148 1.36 0.41 3.17
N GLY A 149 0.31 0.44 2.34
CA GLY A 149 -0.07 1.61 1.53
C GLY A 149 0.96 2.03 0.47
N THR A 150 1.86 1.13 0.09
CA THR A 150 2.96 1.34 -0.86
C THR A 150 3.32 0.01 -1.52
N MET A 151 3.82 0.04 -2.76
CA MET A 151 4.43 -1.16 -3.38
C MET A 151 5.94 -1.25 -3.13
N ASN A 152 6.53 -0.20 -2.53
CA ASN A 152 7.96 -0.05 -2.26
C ASN A 152 8.82 -0.35 -3.50
N ASN A 153 8.57 0.38 -4.59
CA ASN A 153 9.27 0.15 -5.83
C ASN A 153 10.75 0.51 -5.69
N LEU A 154 11.60 -0.49 -5.93
CA LEU A 154 13.05 -0.35 -6.01
C LEU A 154 13.50 -0.71 -7.43
N ILE A 155 14.13 0.25 -8.10
CA ILE A 155 14.76 0.06 -9.40
C ILE A 155 16.25 0.34 -9.25
N ILE A 156 17.08 -0.56 -9.77
CA ILE A 156 18.53 -0.36 -9.83
C ILE A 156 18.97 -0.63 -11.26
N GLY A 157 19.56 0.37 -11.93
CA GLY A 157 20.08 0.25 -13.28
C GLY A 157 21.58 0.45 -13.32
N GLY A 158 22.31 -0.43 -14.01
CA GLY A 158 23.74 -0.23 -14.24
C GLY A 158 23.97 1.00 -15.14
N ARG A 159 24.93 1.87 -14.78
CA ARG A 159 25.16 3.12 -15.54
C ARG A 159 25.70 2.88 -16.96
N GLY A 160 26.24 1.68 -17.21
CA GLY A 160 26.62 1.23 -18.54
C GLY A 160 25.46 0.73 -19.40
N GLY A 161 24.24 0.65 -18.85
CA GLY A 161 23.07 0.08 -19.52
C GLY A 161 23.08 -1.45 -19.60
N ASP A 162 23.88 -2.11 -18.77
CA ASP A 162 24.14 -3.54 -18.76
C ASP A 162 23.10 -4.35 -17.98
N PHE A 163 22.42 -3.75 -17.01
CA PHE A 163 21.29 -4.37 -16.30
C PHE A 163 20.25 -3.36 -15.84
N ALA A 164 19.03 -3.85 -15.64
CA ALA A 164 17.95 -3.13 -14.94
C ALA A 164 17.21 -4.12 -14.03
N TYR A 165 17.31 -3.91 -12.73
CA TYR A 165 16.61 -4.65 -11.70
C TYR A 165 15.38 -3.87 -11.24
N TYR A 166 14.23 -4.54 -11.09
CA TYR A 166 13.00 -3.96 -10.57
C TYR A 166 12.36 -4.93 -9.56
N GLU A 167 12.12 -4.43 -8.35
CA GLU A 167 11.48 -5.16 -7.26
C GLU A 167 10.35 -4.31 -6.65
N THR A 168 9.21 -4.95 -6.40
CA THR A 168 8.19 -4.46 -5.47
C THR A 168 8.34 -5.22 -4.16
N ILE A 169 8.48 -4.53 -3.03
CA ILE A 169 8.76 -5.16 -1.74
C ILE A 169 7.50 -5.14 -0.88
N GLY A 170 7.12 -6.31 -0.36
CA GLY A 170 5.96 -6.45 0.53
C GLY A 170 6.13 -5.73 1.88
N GLY A 171 5.09 -5.76 2.70
CA GLY A 171 5.08 -5.15 4.02
C GLY A 171 3.92 -5.66 4.87
N GLY A 172 3.50 -4.85 5.83
CA GLY A 172 2.42 -5.26 6.73
C GLY A 172 1.03 -5.13 6.10
N PHE A 173 0.23 -6.19 6.18
CA PHE A 173 -1.21 -6.10 5.91
C PHE A 173 -1.93 -5.53 7.14
N GLY A 174 -3.04 -4.79 6.97
CA GLY A 174 -3.80 -4.24 8.09
C GLY A 174 -4.49 -5.32 8.92
N GLY A 175 -4.62 -5.10 10.23
CA GLY A 175 -5.47 -5.92 11.09
C GLY A 175 -6.91 -5.96 10.56
N ARG A 176 -7.60 -7.09 10.75
CA ARG A 176 -9.00 -7.28 10.35
C ARG A 176 -9.84 -7.51 11.60
N ALA A 177 -11.14 -7.27 11.50
CA ALA A 177 -12.09 -7.60 12.57
C ALA A 177 -12.03 -9.07 13.02
N SER A 178 -11.57 -9.98 12.14
CA SER A 178 -11.55 -11.42 12.37
C SER A 178 -10.15 -12.05 12.53
N ALA A 179 -9.07 -11.31 12.26
CA ALA A 179 -7.72 -11.87 12.29
C ALA A 179 -6.62 -10.81 12.18
N ASP A 180 -5.45 -11.13 12.72
CA ASP A 180 -4.21 -10.37 12.53
C ASP A 180 -3.91 -10.12 11.04
N GLY A 181 -3.21 -9.03 10.80
CA GLY A 181 -2.59 -8.74 9.52
C GLY A 181 -1.46 -9.72 9.18
N MET A 182 -1.37 -10.08 7.90
CA MET A 182 -0.27 -10.90 7.38
C MET A 182 1.05 -10.12 7.36
N ASP A 183 2.12 -10.77 7.79
CA ASP A 183 3.46 -10.21 7.91
C ASP A 183 4.23 -10.30 6.57
N GLY A 184 4.81 -9.20 6.10
CA GLY A 184 5.73 -9.18 4.97
C GLY A 184 5.16 -9.61 3.61
N VAL A 185 3.90 -9.28 3.33
CA VAL A 185 3.19 -9.68 2.10
C VAL A 185 2.95 -8.51 1.16
N GLN A 186 2.62 -8.81 -0.09
CA GLN A 186 2.02 -7.82 -1.00
C GLN A 186 0.60 -7.50 -0.52
N VAL A 187 0.23 -6.22 -0.53
CA VAL A 187 -1.04 -5.72 0.02
C VAL A 187 -1.74 -4.85 -1.01
N GLY A 188 -3.06 -5.00 -1.16
CA GLY A 188 -3.86 -4.14 -2.02
C GLY A 188 -3.55 -4.34 -3.50
N MET A 189 -2.99 -3.31 -4.14
CA MET A 189 -2.88 -3.25 -5.61
C MET A 189 -1.69 -4.00 -6.22
N THR A 190 -1.08 -4.93 -5.48
CA THR A 190 0.12 -5.69 -5.89
C THR A 190 -0.04 -7.17 -5.56
N ASN A 191 0.50 -8.05 -6.42
CA ASN A 191 0.43 -9.50 -6.28
C ASN A 191 1.63 -10.19 -6.96
N THR A 192 2.83 -9.75 -6.62
CA THR A 192 4.09 -10.34 -7.11
C THR A 192 4.65 -11.35 -6.10
N LEU A 193 5.29 -12.41 -6.60
CA LEU A 193 6.11 -13.29 -5.76
C LEU A 193 7.45 -12.63 -5.48
N ASN A 194 8.05 -12.93 -4.32
CA ASN A 194 9.39 -12.47 -4.02
C ASN A 194 10.42 -13.11 -4.95
N THR A 195 11.48 -12.38 -5.29
CA THR A 195 12.61 -12.93 -6.04
C THR A 195 13.48 -13.78 -5.08
N PRO A 196 13.78 -15.05 -5.41
CA PRO A 196 14.71 -15.85 -4.62
C PRO A 196 16.09 -15.18 -4.56
N VAL A 197 16.72 -15.17 -3.38
CA VAL A 197 18.02 -14.52 -3.16
C VAL A 197 19.08 -15.06 -4.11
N GLU A 198 19.19 -16.38 -4.24
CA GLU A 198 20.18 -17.04 -5.10
C GLU A 198 20.00 -16.66 -6.58
N ALA A 199 18.74 -16.55 -7.04
CA ALA A 199 18.44 -16.15 -8.41
C ALA A 199 18.80 -14.68 -8.67
N LEU A 200 18.52 -13.80 -7.71
CA LEU A 200 18.89 -12.39 -7.79
C LEU A 200 20.41 -12.22 -7.85
N GLU A 201 21.14 -12.84 -6.94
CA GLU A 201 22.61 -12.71 -6.86
C GLU A 201 23.34 -13.38 -8.02
N ALA A 202 22.71 -14.35 -8.68
CA ALA A 202 23.27 -15.00 -9.88
C ALA A 202 23.11 -14.14 -11.14
N GLU A 203 21.99 -13.39 -11.24
CA GLU A 203 21.64 -12.64 -12.45
C GLU A 203 22.14 -11.19 -12.41
N TYR A 204 22.17 -10.57 -11.22
CA TYR A 204 22.48 -9.15 -11.06
C TYR A 204 23.75 -8.94 -10.24
N PRO A 205 24.50 -7.84 -10.48
CA PRO A 205 25.64 -7.42 -9.66
C PRO A 205 25.16 -6.80 -8.33
N LEU A 206 24.34 -7.55 -7.60
CA LEU A 206 23.68 -7.18 -6.36
C LEU A 206 23.88 -8.30 -5.35
N ARG A 207 24.15 -7.95 -4.10
CA ARG A 207 24.28 -8.89 -2.99
C ARG A 207 23.21 -8.62 -1.94
N VAL A 208 22.48 -9.64 -1.52
CA VAL A 208 21.51 -9.52 -0.44
C VAL A 208 22.24 -9.61 0.90
N GLU A 209 22.25 -8.51 1.65
CA GLU A 209 22.85 -8.49 2.99
C GLU A 209 21.84 -8.86 4.08
N ARG A 210 20.58 -8.51 3.87
CA ARG A 210 19.49 -8.84 4.78
C ARG A 210 18.16 -8.91 4.05
N TYR A 211 17.36 -9.90 4.45
CA TYR A 211 15.95 -9.97 4.13
C TYR A 211 15.21 -10.56 5.33
N ALA A 212 14.49 -9.73 6.08
CA ALA A 212 13.89 -10.12 7.35
C ALA A 212 12.58 -9.38 7.62
N LEU A 213 11.74 -9.94 8.48
CA LEU A 213 10.63 -9.19 9.08
C LEU A 213 11.17 -8.05 9.95
N ARG A 214 10.47 -6.91 9.95
CA ARG A 214 10.79 -5.74 10.77
C ARG A 214 9.98 -5.80 12.06
N SER A 215 10.55 -6.40 13.11
CA SER A 215 9.90 -6.52 14.42
C SER A 215 9.40 -5.17 14.97
N GLY A 216 8.21 -5.19 15.57
CA GLY A 216 7.54 -4.02 16.14
C GLY A 216 7.07 -2.99 15.13
N SER A 217 6.94 -3.36 13.85
CA SER A 217 6.44 -2.43 12.82
C SER A 217 4.93 -2.49 12.58
N GLY A 218 4.26 -3.59 12.96
CA GLY A 218 2.80 -3.67 12.90
C GLY A 218 2.17 -2.90 14.06
N GLY A 219 1.06 -2.20 13.81
CA GLY A 219 0.30 -1.48 14.82
C GLY A 219 -0.46 -2.44 15.73
N ASP A 220 -0.54 -2.10 17.01
CA ASP A 220 -1.24 -2.91 18.00
C ASP A 220 -2.76 -2.79 17.87
N GLY A 221 -3.48 -3.83 18.27
CA GLY A 221 -4.93 -3.89 18.27
C GLY A 221 -5.39 -5.23 18.83
N THR A 222 -6.69 -5.44 18.99
CA THR A 222 -7.24 -6.77 19.26
C THR A 222 -6.68 -7.77 18.24
N HIS A 223 -6.69 -7.35 16.98
CA HIS A 223 -5.95 -7.97 15.89
C HIS A 223 -4.87 -7.02 15.39
N ARG A 224 -3.60 -7.40 15.55
CA ARG A 224 -2.47 -6.54 15.19
C ARG A 224 -2.34 -6.37 13.68
N GLY A 225 -1.70 -5.28 13.28
CA GLY A 225 -1.17 -5.12 11.94
C GLY A 225 -0.01 -6.08 11.66
N GLY A 226 0.16 -6.43 10.39
CA GLY A 226 1.28 -7.22 9.91
C GLY A 226 2.59 -6.45 10.00
N LEU A 227 3.69 -7.17 10.15
CA LEU A 227 5.04 -6.59 10.13
C LEU A 227 5.46 -6.21 8.71
N GLY A 228 6.19 -5.10 8.60
CA GLY A 228 6.99 -4.76 7.43
C GLY A 228 8.20 -5.67 7.24
N LEU A 229 9.00 -5.35 6.22
CA LEU A 229 10.22 -6.05 5.82
C LEU A 229 11.41 -5.11 5.90
N GLU A 230 12.60 -5.65 6.18
CA GLU A 230 13.88 -5.00 5.95
C GLU A 230 14.60 -5.72 4.81
N ARG A 231 14.80 -4.99 3.70
CA ARG A 231 15.48 -5.45 2.49
C ARG A 231 16.77 -4.66 2.32
N ARG A 232 17.93 -5.30 2.47
CA ARG A 232 19.25 -4.68 2.30
C ARG A 232 20.01 -5.30 1.12
N LEU A 233 20.37 -4.46 0.16
CA LEU A 233 21.08 -4.85 -1.05
C LEU A 233 22.37 -4.04 -1.17
N ARG A 234 23.51 -4.71 -1.28
CA ARG A 234 24.78 -4.09 -1.72
C ARG A 234 24.85 -4.10 -3.23
N VAL A 235 25.00 -2.93 -3.83
CA VAL A 235 25.21 -2.76 -5.26
C VAL A 235 26.69 -2.94 -5.57
N GLN A 236 27.07 -3.88 -6.43
CA GLN A 236 28.48 -4.26 -6.63
C GLN A 236 29.18 -3.48 -7.75
N GLN A 237 28.47 -2.55 -8.39
CA GLN A 237 28.99 -1.67 -9.43
C GLN A 237 28.28 -0.31 -9.42
N ASP A 238 28.83 0.66 -10.14
CA ASP A 238 28.20 1.97 -10.29
C ASP A 238 26.82 1.84 -10.94
N ALA A 239 25.81 2.39 -10.28
CA ALA A 239 24.41 2.23 -10.66
C ALA A 239 23.61 3.52 -10.42
N THR A 240 22.41 3.56 -10.98
CA THR A 240 21.37 4.51 -10.62
C THR A 240 20.32 3.77 -9.80
N VAL A 241 20.05 4.24 -8.59
CA VAL A 241 18.99 3.73 -7.71
C VAL A 241 17.81 4.66 -7.79
N SER A 242 16.63 4.11 -8.11
CA SER A 242 15.36 4.83 -8.05
C SER A 242 14.43 4.16 -7.07
N LEU A 243 13.86 4.98 -6.18
CA LEU A 243 12.89 4.60 -5.18
C LEU A 243 11.60 5.34 -5.45
N LEU A 244 10.50 4.61 -5.49
CA LEU A 244 9.16 5.16 -5.57
C LEU A 244 8.34 4.46 -4.49
N THR A 245 8.16 5.15 -3.37
CA THR A 245 7.58 4.60 -2.15
C THR A 245 6.65 5.61 -1.49
N GLU A 246 5.73 5.10 -0.66
CA GLU A 246 4.80 5.87 0.18
C GLU A 246 4.94 5.52 1.67
N ARG A 247 4.24 6.26 2.54
CA ARG A 247 4.19 6.04 4.00
C ARG A 247 5.55 6.17 4.70
N ARG A 248 6.34 7.17 4.30
CA ARG A 248 7.61 7.52 4.96
C ARG A 248 7.45 8.66 5.96
N ARG A 249 6.44 9.51 5.78
CA ARG A 249 6.05 10.60 6.69
C ARG A 249 4.71 10.33 7.40
N HIS A 250 3.78 9.65 6.74
CA HIS A 250 2.44 9.34 7.24
C HIS A 250 2.31 7.84 7.50
N ALA A 251 2.03 7.48 8.75
CA ALA A 251 1.84 6.09 9.15
C ALA A 251 0.57 5.47 8.55
N PRO A 252 0.56 4.17 8.23
CA PRO A 252 -0.67 3.40 8.05
C PRO A 252 -1.51 3.43 9.34
N GLN A 253 -2.75 3.88 9.24
CA GLN A 253 -3.64 4.04 10.39
C GLN A 253 -4.33 2.74 10.79
N GLY A 254 -4.51 2.55 12.09
CA GLY A 254 -5.41 1.54 12.63
C GLY A 254 -6.88 1.93 12.47
N VAL A 255 -7.77 1.00 12.80
CA VAL A 255 -9.23 1.22 12.79
C VAL A 255 -9.85 0.67 14.07
N ASP A 256 -11.02 1.18 14.44
CA ASP A 256 -11.78 0.72 15.61
C ASP A 256 -10.97 0.69 16.92
N GLY A 257 -10.15 1.72 17.15
CA GLY A 257 -9.28 1.82 18.33
C GLY A 257 -7.90 1.18 18.19
N GLY A 258 -7.61 0.52 17.06
CA GLY A 258 -6.27 0.01 16.76
C GLY A 258 -5.24 1.12 16.52
N GLU A 259 -3.99 0.82 16.86
CA GLU A 259 -2.86 1.73 16.74
C GLU A 259 -2.27 1.75 15.32
N PRO A 260 -1.62 2.86 14.91
CA PRO A 260 -0.97 2.95 13.60
C PRO A 260 0.25 2.01 13.50
N GLY A 261 0.51 1.52 12.29
CA GLY A 261 1.75 0.81 11.97
C GLY A 261 2.94 1.76 11.85
N ALA A 262 4.15 1.24 11.96
CA ALA A 262 5.36 2.01 11.74
C ALA A 262 5.48 2.47 10.28
N THR A 263 5.96 3.70 10.08
CA THR A 263 6.34 4.22 8.76
C THR A 263 7.49 3.40 8.17
N GLY A 264 7.58 3.41 6.84
CA GLY A 264 8.74 2.88 6.14
C GLY A 264 9.95 3.82 6.22
N GLU A 265 11.11 3.33 5.82
CA GLU A 265 12.34 4.11 5.70
C GLU A 265 13.08 3.72 4.43
N ASN A 266 13.63 4.71 3.74
CA ASN A 266 14.57 4.51 2.65
C ASN A 266 15.94 5.02 3.12
N LEU A 267 16.96 4.18 2.98
CA LEU A 267 18.28 4.43 3.51
C LEU A 267 19.36 4.05 2.49
N LEU A 268 20.39 4.88 2.36
CA LEU A 268 21.57 4.63 1.55
C LEU A 268 22.82 4.73 2.42
N GLN A 269 23.74 3.79 2.23
CA GLN A 269 25.07 3.82 2.83
C GLN A 269 26.11 3.80 1.72
N LEU A 270 26.73 4.96 1.46
CA LEU A 270 27.83 5.07 0.51
C LEU A 270 29.12 4.45 1.08
N PRO A 271 30.08 4.02 0.24
CA PRO A 271 31.33 3.43 0.71
C PRO A 271 32.11 4.36 1.66
N GLY A 272 32.31 3.90 2.89
CA GLY A 272 33.03 4.67 3.93
C GLY A 272 32.19 5.74 4.62
N GLU A 273 30.89 5.82 4.34
CA GLU A 273 29.95 6.73 4.99
C GLU A 273 28.97 5.99 5.90
N ASP A 274 28.34 6.74 6.81
CA ASP A 274 27.25 6.25 7.63
C ASP A 274 25.96 6.12 6.80
N GLU A 275 25.05 5.25 7.25
CA GLU A 275 23.74 5.10 6.61
C GLU A 275 22.91 6.38 6.81
N ALA A 276 22.36 6.90 5.71
CA ALA A 276 21.58 8.14 5.70
C ALA A 276 20.20 7.93 5.06
N SER A 277 19.19 8.63 5.58
CA SER A 277 17.84 8.58 5.02
C SER A 277 17.71 9.41 3.74
N VAL A 278 16.95 8.87 2.79
CA VAL A 278 16.58 9.53 1.55
C VAL A 278 15.07 9.64 1.40
N ALA A 279 14.62 10.52 0.53
CA ALA A 279 13.21 10.79 0.31
C ALA A 279 12.41 9.55 -0.13
N ALA A 280 11.08 9.62 0.04
CA ALA A 280 10.15 8.58 -0.36
C ALA A 280 10.19 8.30 -1.88
N LYS A 281 10.44 9.36 -2.67
CA LYS A 281 10.61 9.30 -4.12
C LYS A 281 11.93 9.95 -4.47
N THR A 282 12.87 9.19 -5.01
CA THR A 282 14.20 9.70 -5.35
C THR A 282 14.86 8.87 -6.43
N THR A 283 15.74 9.50 -7.20
CA THR A 283 16.64 8.86 -8.15
C THR A 283 18.04 9.42 -7.93
N VAL A 284 19.00 8.54 -7.68
CA VAL A 284 20.38 8.94 -7.37
C VAL A 284 21.38 7.98 -8.00
N ASP A 285 22.44 8.54 -8.56
CA ASP A 285 23.61 7.78 -9.00
C ASP A 285 24.46 7.44 -7.77
N VAL A 286 24.79 6.16 -7.64
CA VAL A 286 25.57 5.62 -6.52
C VAL A 286 26.81 4.88 -7.06
N PRO A 287 27.95 4.97 -6.36
CA PRO A 287 29.12 4.16 -6.69
C PRO A 287 28.91 2.70 -6.30
N ALA A 288 29.74 1.83 -6.86
CA ALA A 288 29.91 0.46 -6.38
C ALA A 288 30.09 0.39 -4.84
N ASP A 289 29.66 -0.73 -4.26
CA ASP A 289 29.65 -1.03 -2.83
C ASP A 289 28.68 -0.19 -1.97
N THR A 290 27.81 0.61 -2.60
CA THR A 290 26.69 1.26 -1.90
C THR A 290 25.69 0.22 -1.39
N VAL A 291 25.23 0.37 -0.15
CA VAL A 291 24.12 -0.43 0.39
C VAL A 291 22.83 0.36 0.34
N VAL A 292 21.82 -0.22 -0.31
CA VAL A 292 20.44 0.27 -0.34
C VAL A 292 19.62 -0.53 0.67
N THR A 293 19.03 0.14 1.65
CA THR A 293 18.13 -0.47 2.62
C THR A 293 16.72 0.11 2.44
N VAL A 294 15.75 -0.77 2.19
CA VAL A 294 14.32 -0.43 2.23
C VAL A 294 13.70 -1.13 3.43
N ARG A 295 13.23 -0.34 4.40
CA ARG A 295 12.37 -0.80 5.49
C ARG A 295 10.94 -0.49 5.11
N THR A 296 10.13 -1.50 4.86
CA THR A 296 8.74 -1.30 4.45
C THR A 296 7.86 -1.00 5.66
N PRO A 297 6.74 -0.28 5.46
CA PRO A 297 5.80 0.00 6.54
C PRO A 297 5.15 -1.29 7.07
N GLY A 298 4.72 -1.26 8.34
CA GLY A 298 3.77 -2.26 8.84
C GLY A 298 2.33 -1.96 8.42
N GLY A 299 1.38 -2.73 8.93
CA GLY A 299 -0.04 -2.41 8.85
C GLY A 299 -0.53 -1.78 10.14
N GLY A 300 -1.64 -1.03 10.11
CA GLY A 300 -2.35 -0.60 11.32
C GLY A 300 -3.05 -1.77 12.01
N GLY A 301 -3.32 -1.64 13.30
CA GLY A 301 -4.10 -2.60 14.08
C GLY A 301 -5.61 -2.40 13.94
N HIS A 302 -6.38 -3.40 14.35
CA HIS A 302 -7.84 -3.37 14.39
C HIS A 302 -8.32 -3.71 15.80
N GLY A 303 -9.24 -2.90 16.34
CA GLY A 303 -9.78 -3.09 17.69
C GLY A 303 -8.84 -2.58 18.79
N ASP A 304 -9.34 -2.49 20.02
CA ASP A 304 -8.56 -2.02 21.18
C ASP A 304 -7.41 -3.01 21.52
N PRO A 305 -6.14 -2.56 21.56
CA PRO A 305 -4.99 -3.38 21.94
C PRO A 305 -5.14 -4.11 23.28
N THR A 306 -5.89 -3.53 24.23
CA THR A 306 -6.12 -4.11 25.55
C THR A 306 -7.02 -5.35 25.52
N GLU A 307 -7.75 -5.55 24.42
CA GLU A 307 -8.63 -6.71 24.20
C GLU A 307 -7.91 -7.87 23.48
N ARG A 308 -6.63 -7.70 23.10
CA ARG A 308 -5.84 -8.77 22.47
C ARG A 308 -5.67 -9.96 23.41
N ASP A 309 -5.97 -11.16 22.92
CA ASP A 309 -5.85 -12.40 23.68
C ASP A 309 -4.44 -12.56 24.30
N PRO A 310 -4.31 -12.80 25.62
CA PRO A 310 -3.01 -13.00 26.26
C PRO A 310 -2.15 -14.13 25.65
N GLU A 311 -2.76 -15.19 25.11
CA GLU A 311 -2.06 -16.27 24.41
C GLU A 311 -1.46 -15.77 23.09
N ASP A 312 -2.18 -14.92 22.37
CA ASP A 312 -1.72 -14.28 21.14
C ASP A 312 -0.57 -13.31 21.41
N GLN A 313 -0.65 -12.51 22.48
CA GLN A 313 0.44 -11.64 22.92
C GLN A 313 1.71 -12.44 23.24
N GLN A 314 1.57 -13.57 23.94
CA GLN A 314 2.71 -14.44 24.25
C GLN A 314 3.30 -15.09 22.99
N ARG A 315 2.46 -15.48 22.02
CA ARG A 315 2.92 -15.97 20.72
C ARG A 315 3.70 -14.91 19.97
N ASP A 316 3.20 -13.67 19.89
CA ASP A 316 3.90 -12.57 19.22
C ASP A 316 5.29 -12.30 19.81
N ARG A 317 5.42 -12.36 21.15
CA ARG A 317 6.73 -12.24 21.83
C ARG A 317 7.65 -13.40 21.49
N THR A 318 7.11 -14.62 21.50
CA THR A 318 7.88 -15.85 21.21
C THR A 318 8.38 -15.87 19.76
N ASP A 319 7.55 -15.40 18.83
CA ASP A 319 7.85 -15.29 17.40
C ASP A 319 8.71 -14.05 17.06
N GLY A 320 9.05 -13.22 18.06
CA GLY A 320 9.88 -12.02 17.88
C GLY A 320 9.18 -10.92 17.07
N LYS A 321 7.84 -10.89 17.07
CA LYS A 321 7.06 -9.92 16.29
C LYS A 321 7.00 -8.56 16.94
N VAL A 322 7.07 -8.50 18.26
CA VAL A 322 7.16 -7.27 19.04
C VAL A 322 8.59 -7.03 19.49
N ASN A 323 9.00 -5.77 19.57
CA ASN A 323 10.30 -5.42 20.14
C ASN A 323 10.23 -5.71 21.65
N GLY A 324 11.16 -6.52 22.15
CA GLY A 324 11.18 -6.93 23.56
C GLY A 324 11.56 -5.77 24.49
N SER A 325 10.61 -4.88 24.79
CA SER A 325 10.64 -3.99 25.97
C SER A 325 9.32 -3.23 26.13
N ASN A 326 8.42 -3.75 26.95
CA ASN A 326 7.66 -3.02 27.98
C ASN A 326 6.64 -3.96 28.63
N THR A 327 7.10 -4.67 29.66
CA THR A 327 6.24 -5.15 30.74
C THR A 327 6.81 -4.53 32.00
N GLU A 328 6.25 -3.39 32.41
CA GLU A 328 6.03 -3.13 33.84
C GLU A 328 4.75 -3.85 34.26
#